data_AF-A0A372Q082-F1
#
_entry.id   AF-A0A372Q082-F1
#
_cell.length_a   1.000
_cell.length_b   1.000
_cell.length_c   1.000
_cell.angle_alpha   90.00
_cell.angle_beta   90.00
_cell.angle_gamma   90.00
#
_symmetry.space_group_name_H-M   'P 1'
#
loop_
_entity.id
_entity.type
_entity.pdbx_description
1 polymer ?
#
loop_
_entity_poly.entity_id
_entity_poly.type
_entity_poly.pdbx_seq_one_letter_code
_entity_poly.pdbx_strand_id
1 'polypeptide(L)'
;MCKKCKDPIVEKKYVSIGTQTDLTGEIPLPRKNVEIQDKEKITDTTYNFYDGKTSWDGSNNTFRELSQQHLFIPVKRNETLEDAYNRITVESEEMMKKSNGEINMKVTGNYPKTTLELFRKKSNAANHKKIIAKEESEWIMKASTGGIIWSEKYEGPAQELDYESMYPTCMRKVNMQWPIYEGDFEYLENLDDLPFGIYRVEIEGQPEKKKDEKCTRLFRYNPEKYYTHYDIQRAKDLGPYKK
;
A
#
# COMPACT_ATOMS: atom_id res chain seq x y z
N MET A 1 -2.77 -15.20 38.88
CA MET A 1 -2.08 -15.77 37.69
C MET A 1 -3.12 -16.33 36.72
N CYS A 2 -3.51 -15.56 35.70
CA CYS A 2 -4.37 -16.07 34.64
C CYS A 2 -3.47 -16.83 33.64
N LYS A 3 -3.57 -18.17 33.63
CA LYS A 3 -3.04 -19.00 32.54
C LYS A 3 -3.84 -18.64 31.29
N LYS A 4 -3.37 -17.63 30.55
CA LYS A 4 -3.94 -17.30 29.23
C LYS A 4 -3.89 -18.56 28.39
N CYS A 5 -5.06 -19.04 27.99
CA CYS A 5 -5.23 -19.96 26.89
C CYS A 5 -4.43 -19.41 25.72
N LYS A 6 -3.26 -20.00 25.45
CA LYS A 6 -2.62 -19.81 24.15
C LYS A 6 -3.44 -20.68 23.23
N ASP A 7 -4.35 -20.08 22.47
CA ASP A 7 -4.92 -20.76 21.32
C ASP A 7 -3.75 -21.32 20.51
N PRO A 8 -3.80 -22.60 20.10
CA PRO A 8 -2.74 -23.17 19.29
C PRO A 8 -2.57 -22.29 18.05
N ILE A 9 -1.34 -21.82 17.82
CA ILE A 9 -1.01 -21.09 16.60
C ILE A 9 -1.14 -22.12 15.48
N VAL A 10 -2.27 -22.10 14.77
CA VAL A 10 -2.49 -22.96 13.62
C VAL A 10 -1.67 -22.39 12.47
N GLU A 11 -0.52 -23.01 12.20
CA GLU A 11 0.25 -22.73 10.99
C GLU A 11 -0.61 -23.13 9.78
N LYS A 12 -0.86 -22.17 8.89
CA LYS A 12 -1.58 -22.43 7.64
C LYS A 12 -0.57 -22.87 6.58
N LYS A 13 -1.00 -23.80 5.72
CA LYS A 13 -0.18 -24.25 4.59
C LYS A 13 -0.16 -23.19 3.49
N TYR A 14 0.94 -23.14 2.76
CA TYR A 14 1.07 -22.27 1.60
C TYR A 14 0.41 -22.89 0.37
N VAL A 15 -0.11 -22.03 -0.49
CA VAL A 15 -0.49 -22.37 -1.87
C VAL A 15 0.03 -21.23 -2.75
N SER A 16 0.88 -21.52 -3.72
CA SER A 16 1.23 -20.52 -4.73
C SER A 16 0.10 -20.39 -5.74
N ILE A 17 -0.09 -19.16 -6.24
CA ILE A 17 -1.18 -18.81 -7.15
C ILE A 17 -0.67 -17.88 -8.24
N GLY A 18 -1.05 -18.17 -9.48
CA GLY A 18 -0.78 -17.34 -10.64
C GLY A 18 -1.94 -17.39 -11.64
N THR A 19 -2.09 -16.32 -12.42
CA THR A 19 -2.88 -16.36 -13.65
C THR A 19 -2.01 -16.75 -14.83
N GLN A 20 -2.61 -17.17 -15.95
CA GLN A 20 -1.85 -17.52 -17.15
C GLN A 20 -0.95 -16.36 -17.64
N THR A 21 -1.41 -15.11 -17.51
CA THR A 21 -0.60 -13.91 -17.81
C THR A 21 0.59 -13.72 -16.86
N ASP A 22 0.46 -14.12 -15.59
CA ASP A 22 1.57 -14.02 -14.62
C ASP A 22 2.67 -15.04 -14.94
N LEU A 23 2.26 -16.23 -15.39
CA LEU A 23 3.14 -17.36 -15.70
C LEU A 23 3.87 -17.20 -17.04
N THR A 24 3.23 -16.59 -18.05
CA THR A 24 3.83 -16.37 -19.36
C THR A 24 4.69 -15.11 -19.43
N GLY A 25 4.58 -14.21 -18.45
CA GLY A 25 5.32 -12.94 -18.41
C GLY A 25 4.82 -11.91 -19.44
N GLU A 26 3.68 -12.15 -20.09
CA GLU A 26 3.10 -11.22 -21.05
C GLU A 26 2.69 -9.90 -20.37
N ILE A 27 3.06 -8.78 -20.98
CA ILE A 27 2.69 -7.45 -20.48
C ILE A 27 1.18 -7.28 -20.69
N PRO A 28 0.38 -7.10 -19.62
CA PRO A 28 -1.02 -6.76 -19.78
C PRO A 28 -1.10 -5.47 -20.61
N LEU A 29 -1.87 -5.48 -21.70
CA LEU A 29 -2.15 -4.27 -22.44
C LEU A 29 -2.62 -3.19 -21.45
N PRO A 30 -2.17 -1.92 -21.59
CA PRO A 30 -2.59 -0.86 -20.70
C PRO A 30 -4.11 -0.86 -20.64
N ARG A 31 -4.66 -0.88 -19.41
CA ARG A 31 -6.12 -0.83 -19.20
C ARG A 31 -6.64 0.37 -20.00
N LYS A 32 -7.27 0.10 -21.14
CA LYS A 32 -8.07 1.13 -21.82
C LYS A 32 -9.12 1.53 -20.80
N ASN A 33 -9.31 2.83 -20.61
CA ASN A 33 -10.46 3.34 -19.88
C ASN A 33 -11.69 2.81 -20.61
N VAL A 34 -12.28 1.73 -20.09
CA VAL A 34 -13.55 1.22 -20.58
C VAL A 34 -14.58 2.22 -20.05
N GLU A 35 -15.05 3.08 -20.95
CA GLU A 35 -16.34 3.73 -20.78
C GLU A 35 -17.36 2.61 -20.48
N ILE A 36 -18.02 2.71 -19.34
CA ILE A 36 -19.00 1.73 -18.89
C ILE A 36 -20.20 1.83 -19.85
N GLN A 37 -20.16 1.03 -20.90
CA GLN A 37 -21.34 0.64 -21.66
C GLN A 37 -21.31 -0.88 -21.82
N ASP A 38 -22.38 -1.46 -21.27
CA ASP A 38 -22.87 -2.81 -21.41
C ASP A 38 -22.10 -3.98 -20.78
N LYS A 39 -22.92 -4.87 -20.20
CA LYS A 39 -22.59 -6.03 -19.40
C LYS A 39 -21.84 -7.07 -20.24
N GLU A 40 -20.53 -6.90 -20.40
CA GLU A 40 -19.69 -8.01 -20.81
C GLU A 40 -19.51 -9.00 -19.65
N LYS A 41 -19.84 -10.26 -19.94
CA LYS A 41 -19.71 -11.42 -19.04
C LYS A 41 -18.37 -11.37 -18.32
N ILE A 42 -18.42 -11.45 -16.98
CA ILE A 42 -17.27 -11.79 -16.15
C ILE A 42 -16.69 -13.08 -16.72
N THR A 43 -15.54 -12.98 -17.39
CA THR A 43 -14.73 -14.16 -17.71
C THR A 43 -14.36 -14.79 -16.39
N ASP A 44 -14.77 -16.04 -16.17
CA ASP A 44 -14.36 -16.79 -14.99
C ASP A 44 -12.83 -16.81 -14.99
N THR A 45 -12.23 -16.04 -14.09
CA THR A 45 -10.78 -15.95 -14.00
C THR A 45 -10.29 -17.30 -13.50
N THR A 46 -9.62 -18.04 -14.37
CA THR A 46 -8.97 -19.30 -14.01
C THR A 46 -7.63 -19.00 -13.36
N TYR A 47 -7.38 -19.63 -12.22
CA TYR A 47 -6.15 -19.55 -11.46
C TYR A 47 -5.46 -20.90 -11.47
N ASN A 48 -4.14 -20.89 -11.56
CA ASN A 48 -3.31 -22.07 -11.36
C ASN A 48 -2.79 -22.04 -9.92
N PHE A 49 -2.91 -23.16 -9.22
CA PHE A 49 -2.54 -23.34 -7.82
C PHE A 49 -1.48 -24.42 -7.66
N TYR A 50 -0.66 -24.32 -6.62
CA TYR A 50 0.28 -25.38 -6.22
C TYR A 50 0.51 -25.40 -4.70
N ASP A 51 0.43 -26.57 -4.08
CA ASP A 51 0.51 -26.77 -2.62
C ASP A 51 1.85 -27.34 -2.13
N GLY A 52 2.87 -27.39 -2.98
CA GLY A 52 4.14 -28.05 -2.69
C GLY A 52 4.18 -29.52 -3.11
N LYS A 53 3.09 -30.05 -3.68
CA LYS A 53 3.02 -31.44 -4.18
C LYS A 53 2.29 -31.55 -5.51
N THR A 54 1.17 -30.86 -5.63
CA THR A 54 0.24 -30.99 -6.75
C THR A 54 -0.10 -29.61 -7.30
N SER A 55 -0.19 -29.53 -8.63
CA SER A 55 -0.69 -28.34 -9.32
C SER A 55 -2.10 -28.61 -9.82
N TRP A 56 -2.99 -27.62 -9.71
CA TRP A 56 -4.35 -27.71 -10.23
C TRP A 56 -4.89 -26.35 -10.65
N ASP A 57 -5.90 -26.36 -11.51
CA ASP A 57 -6.60 -25.15 -11.93
C ASP A 57 -7.89 -24.98 -11.12
N GLY A 58 -8.29 -23.74 -10.87
CA GLY A 58 -9.53 -23.45 -10.18
C GLY A 58 -10.09 -22.06 -10.49
N SER A 59 -11.31 -21.82 -10.05
CA SER A 59 -12.03 -20.57 -10.29
C SER A 59 -11.91 -19.61 -9.10
N ASN A 60 -12.53 -18.43 -9.23
CA ASN A 60 -12.71 -17.49 -8.12
C ASN A 60 -13.37 -18.13 -6.88
N ASN A 61 -14.28 -19.08 -7.06
CA ASN A 61 -14.92 -19.78 -5.94
C ASN A 61 -13.91 -20.69 -5.22
N THR A 62 -13.11 -21.44 -6.00
CA THR A 62 -12.01 -22.26 -5.46
C THR A 62 -11.03 -21.41 -4.65
N PHE A 63 -10.66 -20.23 -5.16
CA PHE A 63 -9.81 -19.28 -4.42
C PHE A 63 -10.44 -18.87 -3.08
N ARG A 64 -11.72 -18.51 -3.07
CA ARG A 64 -12.43 -18.09 -1.85
C ARG A 64 -12.47 -19.19 -0.80
N GLU A 65 -12.77 -20.43 -1.20
CA GLU A 65 -12.78 -21.59 -0.31
C GLU A 65 -11.39 -21.84 0.30
N LEU A 66 -10.37 -21.88 -0.56
CA LEU A 66 -8.98 -22.12 -0.14
C LEU A 66 -8.43 -21.01 0.76
N SER A 67 -8.85 -19.74 0.56
CA SER A 67 -8.37 -18.58 1.35
C SER A 67 -8.66 -18.69 2.85
N GLN A 68 -9.64 -19.51 3.23
CA GLN A 68 -9.97 -19.74 4.62
C GLN A 68 -8.90 -20.62 5.31
N GLN A 69 -8.31 -21.56 4.58
CA GLN A 69 -7.42 -22.59 5.10
C GLN A 69 -5.95 -22.39 4.74
N HIS A 70 -5.67 -21.68 3.64
CA HIS A 70 -4.33 -21.56 3.07
C HIS A 70 -3.85 -20.10 3.02
N LEU A 71 -2.53 -19.94 2.94
CA LEU A 71 -1.87 -18.66 2.71
C LEU A 71 -1.39 -18.62 1.27
N PHE A 72 -1.87 -17.64 0.51
CA PHE A 72 -1.54 -17.52 -0.90
C PHE A 72 -0.23 -16.79 -1.13
N ILE A 73 0.62 -17.38 -1.97
CA ILE A 73 1.86 -16.80 -2.46
C ILE A 73 1.65 -16.38 -3.90
N PRO A 74 1.61 -15.07 -4.21
CA PRO A 74 1.56 -14.63 -5.60
C PRO A 74 2.87 -14.98 -6.30
N VAL A 75 2.75 -15.55 -7.49
CA VAL A 75 3.88 -15.83 -8.38
C VAL A 75 4.41 -14.52 -8.97
N LYS A 76 5.73 -14.34 -9.00
CA LYS A 76 6.37 -13.20 -9.68
C LYS A 76 6.42 -13.44 -11.19
N ARG A 77 6.63 -12.39 -11.97
CA ARG A 77 6.86 -12.54 -13.41
C ARG A 77 8.06 -13.46 -13.67
N ASN A 78 7.91 -14.36 -14.65
CA ASN A 78 8.92 -15.34 -15.06
C ASN A 78 9.30 -16.35 -13.95
N GLU A 79 8.45 -16.50 -12.94
CA GLU A 79 8.60 -17.48 -11.87
C GLU A 79 7.56 -18.59 -12.07
N THR A 80 7.91 -19.84 -11.80
CA THR A 80 6.92 -20.92 -11.77
C THR A 80 6.16 -20.95 -10.44
N LEU A 81 5.03 -21.63 -10.38
CA LEU A 81 4.31 -21.87 -9.12
C LEU A 81 5.19 -22.56 -8.07
N GLU A 82 6.02 -23.50 -8.50
CA GLU A 82 6.91 -24.27 -7.64
C GLU A 82 8.08 -23.42 -7.14
N ASP A 83 8.67 -22.59 -7.99
CA ASP A 83 9.69 -21.61 -7.60
C ASP A 83 9.15 -20.62 -6.56
N ALA A 84 7.93 -20.10 -6.76
CA ALA A 84 7.30 -19.19 -5.82
C ALA A 84 7.06 -19.83 -4.44
N TYR A 85 6.61 -21.09 -4.44
CA TYR A 85 6.39 -21.88 -3.23
C TYR A 85 7.72 -22.12 -2.50
N ASN A 86 8.75 -22.57 -3.22
CA ASN A 86 10.08 -22.83 -2.67
C ASN A 86 10.72 -21.56 -2.12
N ARG A 87 10.64 -20.45 -2.86
CA ARG A 87 11.18 -19.15 -2.46
C ARG A 87 10.62 -18.70 -1.11
N ILE A 88 9.30 -18.62 -0.97
CA ILE A 88 8.71 -18.16 0.31
C ILE A 88 8.98 -19.16 1.43
N THR A 89 9.00 -20.47 1.14
CA THR A 89 9.28 -21.48 2.17
C THR A 89 10.70 -21.31 2.73
N VAL A 90 11.70 -21.20 1.85
CA VAL A 90 13.11 -20.98 2.22
C VAL A 90 13.29 -19.62 2.91
N GLU A 91 12.77 -18.54 2.33
CA GLU A 91 12.84 -17.19 2.92
C GLU A 91 12.22 -17.15 4.32
N SER A 92 11.07 -17.78 4.51
CA SER A 92 10.36 -17.86 5.79
C SER A 92 11.17 -18.63 6.84
N GLU A 93 11.78 -19.75 6.47
CA GLU A 93 12.63 -20.55 7.36
C GLU A 93 13.91 -19.82 7.76
N GLU A 94 14.56 -19.16 6.80
CA GLU A 94 15.73 -18.34 7.08
C GLU A 94 15.42 -17.18 8.01
N MET A 95 14.33 -16.45 7.76
CA MET A 95 13.92 -15.34 8.62
C MET A 95 13.55 -15.81 10.01
N MET A 96 12.82 -16.92 10.13
CA MET A 96 12.48 -17.52 11.42
C MET A 96 13.74 -17.92 12.19
N LYS A 97 14.72 -18.54 11.52
CA LYS A 97 16.00 -18.91 12.14
C LYS A 97 16.79 -17.68 12.58
N LYS A 98 16.99 -16.70 11.70
CA LYS A 98 17.77 -15.48 11.96
C LYS A 98 17.13 -14.59 13.04
N SER A 99 15.81 -14.63 13.17
CA SER A 99 15.05 -13.87 14.17
C SER A 99 14.76 -14.64 15.46
N ASN A 100 15.33 -15.84 15.66
CA ASN A 100 15.04 -16.72 16.79
C ASN A 100 13.54 -16.97 17.01
N GLY A 101 12.78 -17.13 15.93
CA GLY A 101 11.35 -17.41 15.93
C GLY A 101 10.45 -16.18 16.03
N GLU A 102 11.00 -14.96 16.11
CA GLU A 102 10.20 -13.74 16.21
C GLU A 102 9.45 -13.40 14.91
N ILE A 103 10.09 -13.64 13.76
CA ILE A 103 9.52 -13.44 12.43
C ILE A 103 9.14 -14.80 11.87
N ASN A 104 7.85 -15.11 11.83
CA ASN A 104 7.33 -16.35 11.23
C ASN A 104 6.28 -16.03 10.15
N MET A 105 6.69 -16.08 8.88
CA MET A 105 5.78 -15.84 7.76
C MET A 105 4.81 -17.00 7.51
N LYS A 106 5.05 -18.19 8.07
CA LYS A 106 4.13 -19.35 7.94
C LYS A 106 2.81 -19.12 8.69
N VAL A 107 2.79 -18.16 9.61
CA VAL A 107 1.60 -17.75 10.36
C VAL A 107 0.82 -16.65 9.64
N THR A 108 1.54 -15.66 9.09
CA THR A 108 0.97 -14.40 8.55
C THR A 108 0.78 -14.43 7.03
N GLY A 109 1.56 -15.24 6.31
CA GLY A 109 1.42 -15.57 4.90
C GLY A 109 2.17 -14.71 3.91
N ASN A 110 2.49 -13.46 4.24
CA ASN A 110 3.22 -12.58 3.34
C ASN A 110 3.97 -11.48 4.11
N TYR A 111 4.89 -10.82 3.40
CA TYR A 111 5.71 -9.75 3.96
C TYR A 111 4.88 -8.64 4.63
N PRO A 112 3.88 -8.01 3.97
CA PRO A 112 3.11 -6.94 4.59
C PRO A 112 2.43 -7.33 5.90
N LYS A 113 1.76 -8.49 5.95
CA LYS A 113 1.08 -8.97 7.16
C LYS A 113 2.08 -9.30 8.27
N THR A 114 3.23 -9.87 7.92
CA THR A 114 4.32 -10.17 8.87
C THR A 114 4.89 -8.90 9.48
N THR A 115 5.19 -7.91 8.65
CA THR A 115 5.70 -6.61 9.08
C THR A 115 4.68 -5.89 9.97
N LEU A 116 3.40 -5.90 9.61
CA LEU A 116 2.33 -5.30 10.41
C LEU A 116 2.18 -6.00 11.77
N GLU A 117 2.24 -7.33 11.80
CA GLU A 117 2.18 -8.10 13.04
C GLU A 117 3.40 -7.82 13.94
N LEU A 118 4.60 -7.78 13.35
CA LEU A 118 5.81 -7.43 14.07
C LEU A 118 5.74 -6.00 14.63
N PHE A 119 5.27 -5.05 13.81
CA PHE A 119 5.07 -3.66 14.22
C PHE A 119 4.11 -3.58 15.42
N ARG A 120 2.98 -4.29 15.38
CA ARG A 120 2.01 -4.34 16.50
C ARG A 120 2.60 -4.94 17.77
N LYS A 121 3.45 -5.97 17.65
CA LYS A 121 4.11 -6.60 18.81
C LYS A 121 5.18 -5.73 19.44
N LYS A 122 5.93 -4.97 18.62
CA LYS A 122 7.07 -4.15 19.05
C LYS A 122 6.66 -2.73 19.43
N SER A 123 5.58 -2.21 18.86
CA SER A 123 5.12 -0.85 19.11
C SER A 123 4.41 -0.76 20.46
N ASN A 124 4.69 0.32 21.19
CA ASN A 124 3.95 0.71 22.39
C ASN A 124 2.63 1.43 22.06
N ALA A 125 2.31 1.61 20.77
CA ALA A 125 1.08 2.25 20.34
C ALA A 125 -0.13 1.49 20.89
N ALA A 126 -1.14 2.23 21.32
CA ALA A 126 -2.39 1.64 21.74
C ALA A 126 -2.94 0.74 20.61
N ASN A 127 -3.40 -0.46 20.97
CA ASN A 127 -4.09 -1.36 20.04
C ASN A 127 -5.46 -0.75 19.70
N HIS A 128 -5.48 0.23 18.80
CA HIS A 128 -6.70 0.86 18.35
C HIS A 128 -7.32 -0.01 17.25
N LYS A 129 -8.40 -0.71 17.60
CA LYS A 129 -9.24 -1.45 16.65
C LYS A 129 -10.47 -0.66 16.20
N LYS A 130 -10.49 0.66 16.41
CA LYS A 130 -11.63 1.48 16.00
C LYS A 130 -11.74 1.42 14.48
N ILE A 131 -12.95 1.13 14.03
CA ILE A 131 -13.29 1.17 12.61
C ILE A 131 -13.35 2.65 12.25
N ILE A 132 -12.52 3.06 11.29
CA ILE A 132 -12.52 4.42 10.74
C ILE A 132 -13.92 4.72 10.19
N ALA A 133 -14.48 5.87 10.58
CA ALA A 133 -15.80 6.27 10.12
C ALA A 133 -15.80 6.50 8.60
N LYS A 134 -16.95 6.36 7.93
CA LYS A 134 -17.02 6.53 6.47
C LYS A 134 -16.52 7.92 6.05
N GLU A 135 -16.94 8.97 6.74
CA GLU A 135 -16.55 10.35 6.46
C GLU A 135 -15.04 10.56 6.67
N GLU A 136 -14.50 10.15 7.81
CA GLU A 136 -13.07 10.17 8.09
C GLU A 136 -12.26 9.43 7.00
N SER A 137 -12.71 8.24 6.60
CA SER A 137 -12.09 7.47 5.53
C SER A 137 -12.12 8.21 4.19
N GLU A 138 -13.20 8.92 3.86
CA GLU A 138 -13.28 9.70 2.63
C GLU A 138 -12.28 10.86 2.63
N TRP A 139 -12.13 11.57 3.74
CA TRP A 139 -11.16 12.65 3.88
C TRP A 139 -9.72 12.15 3.76
N ILE A 140 -9.38 11.06 4.47
CA ILE A 140 -8.05 10.42 4.37
C ILE A 140 -7.76 9.98 2.94
N MET A 141 -8.72 9.31 2.28
CA MET A 141 -8.53 8.82 0.92
C MET A 141 -8.40 9.95 -0.09
N LYS A 142 -9.18 11.04 0.06
CA LYS A 142 -9.07 12.21 -0.81
C LYS A 142 -7.76 12.95 -0.62
N ALA A 143 -7.24 13.04 0.61
CA ALA A 143 -5.95 13.68 0.91
C ALA A 143 -4.73 12.80 0.59
N SER A 144 -4.91 11.48 0.46
CA SER A 144 -3.82 10.54 0.21
C SER A 144 -3.24 10.71 -1.19
N THR A 145 -2.13 11.42 -1.29
CA THR A 145 -1.37 11.54 -2.54
C THR A 145 -0.11 10.69 -2.50
N GLY A 146 0.29 10.13 -3.65
CA GLY A 146 1.58 9.45 -3.78
C GLY A 146 2.76 10.42 -3.81
N GLY A 147 3.98 9.89 -4.01
CA GLY A 147 5.20 10.70 -4.11
C GLY A 147 5.16 11.78 -5.20
N ILE A 148 6.00 12.80 -5.04
CA ILE A 148 6.22 13.83 -6.05
C ILE A 148 6.99 13.18 -7.20
N ILE A 149 6.41 13.22 -8.40
CA ILE A 149 7.03 12.73 -9.63
C ILE A 149 6.98 13.88 -10.62
N TRP A 150 8.14 14.29 -11.10
CA TRP A 150 8.29 15.38 -12.04
C TRP A 150 9.49 15.09 -12.94
N SER A 151 9.39 15.48 -14.21
CA SER A 151 10.45 15.25 -15.20
C SER A 151 10.39 16.29 -16.31
N GLU A 152 11.55 16.77 -16.76
CA GLU A 152 11.72 17.48 -18.01
C GLU A 152 12.39 16.56 -19.04
N LYS A 153 12.13 16.80 -20.33
CA LYS A 153 12.89 16.12 -21.38
C LYS A 153 14.36 16.50 -21.25
N TYR A 154 15.22 15.50 -21.17
CA TYR A 154 16.66 15.69 -21.05
C TYR A 154 17.40 14.61 -21.84
N GLU A 155 18.44 15.01 -22.57
CA GLU A 155 19.35 14.13 -23.28
C GLU A 155 20.79 14.50 -22.92
N GLY A 156 21.56 13.51 -22.46
CA GLY A 156 22.92 13.71 -21.98
C GLY A 156 23.28 12.77 -20.82
N PRO A 157 24.50 12.87 -20.27
CA PRO A 157 24.88 12.12 -19.08
C PRO A 157 24.06 12.59 -17.86
N ALA A 158 23.49 11.66 -17.11
CA ALA A 158 22.71 11.93 -15.90
C ALA A 158 23.31 11.21 -14.69
N GLN A 159 23.06 11.76 -13.50
CA GLN A 159 23.40 11.12 -12.23
C GLN A 159 22.11 10.95 -11.42
N GLU A 160 21.97 9.77 -10.82
CA GLU A 160 20.86 9.45 -9.93
C GLU A 160 21.32 9.60 -8.48
N LEU A 161 20.47 10.24 -7.67
CA LEU A 161 20.61 10.31 -6.22
C LEU A 161 19.32 9.76 -5.62
N ASP A 162 19.44 8.77 -4.74
CA ASP A 162 18.31 8.19 -4.02
C ASP A 162 18.48 8.37 -2.51
N TYR A 163 17.35 8.59 -1.83
CA TYR A 163 17.31 8.65 -0.38
C TYR A 163 17.03 7.26 0.17
N GLU A 164 18.06 6.64 0.74
CA GLU A 164 17.96 5.31 1.32
C GLU A 164 16.84 5.26 2.38
N SER A 165 15.83 4.44 2.15
CA SER A 165 14.72 4.22 3.08
C SER A 165 14.01 5.51 3.52
N MET A 166 13.61 6.37 2.57
CA MET A 166 12.94 7.65 2.84
C MET A 166 11.78 7.54 3.86
N TYR A 167 10.79 6.68 3.62
CA TYR A 167 9.63 6.56 4.51
C TYR A 167 10.00 6.07 5.92
N PRO A 168 10.78 4.98 6.10
CA PRO A 168 11.29 4.60 7.42
C PRO A 168 12.04 5.72 8.14
N THR A 169 12.84 6.49 7.40
CA THR A 169 13.59 7.61 7.99
C THR A 169 12.66 8.72 8.46
N CYS A 170 11.62 9.05 7.68
CA CYS A 170 10.57 9.96 8.11
C CYS A 170 9.81 9.45 9.34
N MET A 171 9.48 8.16 9.39
CA MET A 171 8.78 7.53 10.52
C MET A 171 9.60 7.50 11.82
N ARG A 172 10.93 7.48 11.73
CA ARG A 172 11.83 7.48 12.89
C ARG A 172 12.04 8.87 13.51
N LYS A 173 11.65 9.95 12.84
CA LYS A 173 11.89 11.32 13.35
C LYS A 173 11.18 11.51 14.71
N VAL A 174 11.92 11.96 15.72
CA VAL A 174 11.44 12.13 17.10
C VAL A 174 10.26 13.10 17.20
N ASN A 175 10.22 14.10 16.33
CA ASN A 175 9.18 15.13 16.31
C ASN A 175 8.03 14.80 15.34
N MET A 176 7.97 13.58 14.80
CA MET A 176 6.87 13.15 13.95
C MET A 176 5.70 12.69 14.80
N GLN A 177 4.52 13.26 14.55
CA GLN A 177 3.28 12.87 15.20
C GLN A 177 2.38 12.13 14.21
N TRP A 178 1.67 11.11 14.71
CA TRP A 178 0.78 10.27 13.91
C TRP A 178 -0.62 10.32 14.50
N PRO A 179 -1.66 10.58 13.70
CA PRO A 179 -3.04 10.58 14.18
C PRO A 179 -3.45 9.15 14.52
N ILE A 180 -3.91 8.94 15.75
CA ILE A 180 -4.39 7.64 16.26
C ILE A 180 -5.84 7.67 16.72
N TYR A 181 -6.49 8.83 16.62
CA TYR A 181 -7.89 9.07 16.94
C TYR A 181 -8.55 9.83 15.79
N GLU A 182 -9.88 9.75 15.76
CA GLU A 182 -10.71 10.55 14.85
C GLU A 182 -10.49 12.04 15.12
N GLY A 183 -10.38 12.82 14.04
CA GLY A 183 -10.26 14.27 14.13
C GLY A 183 -11.62 14.95 14.25
N ASP A 184 -11.60 16.18 14.75
CA ASP A 184 -12.78 17.04 14.78
C ASP A 184 -12.94 17.78 13.43
N PHE A 185 -14.19 17.95 13.00
CA PHE A 185 -14.52 18.70 11.79
C PHE A 185 -14.81 20.15 12.13
N GLU A 186 -13.94 21.05 11.68
CA GLU A 186 -14.03 22.48 11.97
C GLU A 186 -13.91 23.30 10.68
N TYR A 187 -14.55 24.47 10.68
CA TYR A 187 -14.36 25.48 9.65
C TYR A 187 -13.39 26.53 10.17
N LEU A 188 -12.31 26.77 9.40
CA LEU A 188 -11.33 27.80 9.71
C LEU A 188 -11.48 28.97 8.74
N GLU A 189 -11.52 30.19 9.27
CA GLU A 189 -11.57 31.42 8.47
C GLU A 189 -10.20 31.83 7.92
N ASN A 190 -9.12 31.43 8.58
CA ASN A 190 -7.75 31.72 8.19
C ASN A 190 -6.88 30.46 8.25
N LEU A 191 -5.72 30.51 7.59
CA LEU A 191 -4.79 29.39 7.47
C LEU A 191 -3.46 29.67 8.18
N ASP A 192 -3.35 30.69 9.04
CA ASP A 192 -2.07 31.18 9.56
C ASP A 192 -1.41 30.15 10.48
N ASP A 193 -2.14 29.67 11.48
CA ASP A 193 -1.69 28.63 12.43
C ASP A 193 -2.50 27.35 12.24
N LEU A 194 -2.00 26.46 11.38
CA LEU A 194 -2.69 25.21 11.06
C LEU A 194 -2.41 24.12 12.11
N PRO A 195 -3.43 23.60 12.81
CA PRO A 195 -3.26 22.39 13.60
C PRO A 195 -2.90 21.18 12.71
N PHE A 196 -2.50 20.08 13.35
CA PHE A 196 -2.30 18.83 12.65
C PHE A 196 -3.63 18.35 12.05
N GLY A 197 -3.73 18.26 10.73
CA GLY A 197 -4.97 17.85 10.10
C GLY A 197 -4.93 17.77 8.57
N ILE A 198 -6.10 17.45 8.03
CA ILE A 198 -6.45 17.49 6.60
C ILE A 198 -7.40 18.67 6.40
N TYR A 199 -7.15 19.44 5.35
CA TYR A 199 -7.85 20.66 5.03
C TYR A 199 -8.38 20.60 3.62
N ARG A 200 -9.59 21.11 3.41
CA ARG A 200 -10.13 21.32 2.07
C ARG A 200 -9.88 22.77 1.67
N VAL A 201 -8.89 23.01 0.82
CA VAL A 201 -8.47 24.36 0.39
C VAL A 201 -8.16 24.40 -1.10
N GLU A 202 -8.36 25.57 -1.70
CA GLU A 202 -7.98 25.85 -3.08
C GLU A 202 -6.64 26.57 -3.10
N ILE A 203 -5.67 25.98 -3.81
CA ILE A 203 -4.32 26.56 -3.96
C ILE A 203 -4.24 27.17 -5.35
N GLU A 204 -3.79 28.42 -5.44
CA GLU A 204 -3.60 29.11 -6.71
C GLU A 204 -2.66 28.33 -7.64
N GLY A 205 -2.98 28.29 -8.94
CA GLY A 205 -2.22 27.53 -9.93
C GLY A 205 -2.52 26.03 -9.93
N GLN A 206 -3.48 25.56 -9.11
CA GLN A 206 -3.97 24.19 -9.19
C GLN A 206 -4.59 23.92 -10.57
N PRO A 207 -4.13 22.88 -11.30
CA PRO A 207 -4.70 22.54 -12.59
C PRO A 207 -6.17 22.14 -12.50
N GLU A 208 -7.03 22.78 -13.29
CA GLU A 208 -8.47 22.49 -13.33
C GLU A 208 -8.79 21.13 -13.96
N LYS A 209 -7.93 20.64 -14.86
CA LYS A 209 -8.16 19.39 -15.60
C LYS A 209 -7.18 18.31 -15.18
N LYS A 210 -7.66 17.06 -15.13
CA LYS A 210 -6.83 15.87 -14.86
C LYS A 210 -5.67 15.68 -15.86
N LYS A 211 -5.72 16.36 -17.02
CA LYS A 211 -4.74 16.25 -18.12
C LYS A 211 -3.56 17.22 -17.98
N ASP A 212 -3.67 18.24 -17.14
CA ASP A 212 -2.59 19.19 -16.92
C ASP A 212 -1.57 18.60 -15.93
N GLU A 213 -0.34 19.10 -15.97
CA GLU A 213 0.74 18.61 -15.11
C GLU A 213 0.38 18.86 -13.63
N LYS A 214 0.11 17.78 -12.89
CA LYS A 214 -0.33 17.85 -11.48
C LYS A 214 0.79 18.10 -10.49
N CYS A 215 2.03 18.05 -10.95
CA CYS A 215 3.22 18.16 -10.12
C CYS A 215 4.10 19.28 -10.66
N THR A 216 4.60 20.12 -9.77
CA THR A 216 5.78 20.94 -10.03
C THR A 216 6.99 20.20 -9.46
N ARG A 217 8.20 20.73 -9.67
CA ARG A 217 9.44 20.18 -9.09
C ARG A 217 9.36 19.90 -7.58
N LEU A 218 8.53 20.64 -6.84
CA LEU A 218 8.54 20.66 -5.37
C LEU A 218 7.15 20.58 -4.70
N PHE A 219 6.09 20.42 -5.48
CA PHE A 219 4.72 20.35 -4.96
C PHE A 219 3.83 19.49 -5.86
N ARG A 220 2.90 18.76 -5.25
CA ARG A 220 1.89 17.96 -5.96
C ARG A 220 0.51 18.48 -5.64
N TYR A 221 -0.18 18.98 -6.66
CA TYR A 221 -1.57 19.42 -6.53
C TYR A 221 -2.50 18.22 -6.36
N ASN A 222 -3.49 18.39 -5.48
CA ASN A 222 -4.56 17.44 -5.27
C ASN A 222 -5.83 17.91 -5.99
N PRO A 223 -6.29 17.24 -7.06
CA PRO A 223 -7.51 17.60 -7.78
C PRO A 223 -8.76 17.63 -6.90
N GLU A 224 -8.80 16.85 -5.83
CA GLU A 224 -9.92 16.82 -4.88
C GLU A 224 -9.90 18.03 -3.92
N LYS A 225 -8.81 18.82 -3.91
CA LYS A 225 -8.59 19.99 -3.04
C LYS A 225 -8.42 19.64 -1.55
N TYR A 226 -7.95 18.43 -1.23
CA TYR A 226 -7.65 18.01 0.15
C TYR A 226 -6.14 17.97 0.37
N TYR A 227 -5.67 18.66 1.40
CA TYR A 227 -4.24 18.84 1.65
C TYR A 227 -3.96 18.65 3.13
N THR A 228 -2.79 18.09 3.48
CA THR A 228 -2.33 18.10 4.86
C THR A 228 -1.81 19.49 5.24
N HIS A 229 -1.72 19.77 6.55
CA HIS A 229 -1.00 20.96 7.03
C HIS A 229 0.43 21.08 6.44
N TYR A 230 1.14 19.97 6.24
CA TYR A 230 2.46 19.98 5.58
C TYR A 230 2.40 20.43 4.14
N ASP A 231 1.39 19.98 3.38
CA ASP A 231 1.22 20.40 1.98
C ASP A 231 0.91 21.90 1.90
N ILE A 232 0.05 22.41 2.79
CA ILE A 232 -0.28 23.84 2.81
C ILE A 232 0.93 24.68 3.20
N GLN A 233 1.66 24.27 4.23
CA GLN A 233 2.90 24.96 4.62
C GLN A 233 3.90 24.95 3.45
N ARG A 234 4.05 23.82 2.76
CA ARG A 234 4.92 23.72 1.60
C ARG A 234 4.48 24.64 0.47
N ALA A 235 3.18 24.75 0.20
CA ALA A 235 2.65 25.65 -0.81
C ALA A 235 2.93 27.12 -0.44
N LYS A 236 2.78 27.49 0.85
CA LYS A 236 3.14 28.83 1.34
C LYS A 236 4.63 29.12 1.16
N ASP A 237 5.50 28.18 1.52
CA ASP A 237 6.96 28.33 1.43
C ASP A 237 7.46 28.52 -0.01
N LEU A 238 6.77 27.89 -0.98
CA LEU A 238 7.07 28.07 -2.40
C LEU A 238 6.60 29.44 -2.93
N GLY A 239 5.71 30.12 -2.20
CA GLY A 239 5.04 31.35 -2.62
C GLY A 239 4.11 31.13 -3.82
N PRO A 240 3.36 32.16 -4.26
CA PRO A 240 2.82 32.14 -5.61
C PRO A 240 4.02 32.04 -6.55
N TYR A 241 4.09 30.96 -7.34
CA TYR A 241 5.06 30.85 -8.43
C TYR A 241 4.84 32.04 -9.37
N LYS A 242 5.56 33.15 -9.13
CA LYS A 242 5.74 34.20 -10.13
C LYS A 242 6.60 33.57 -11.22
N LYS A 243 5.94 33.20 -12.32
CA LYS A 243 6.60 32.92 -13.59
C LYS A 243 7.51 34.07 -13.98
#